data_AF-A0A7X7V523-F1
#
_entry.id   AF-A0A7X7V523-F1
#
_cell.length_a   1.000
_cell.length_b   1.000
_cell.length_c   1.000
_cell.angle_alpha   90.00
_cell.angle_beta   90.00
_cell.angle_gamma   90.00
#
_symmetry.space_group_name_H-M   'P 1'
#
loop_
_entity.id
_entity.type
_entity.pdbx_description
1 polymer ?
#
loop_
_entity_poly.entity_id
_entity_poly.type
_entity_poly.pdbx_seq_one_letter_code
_entity_poly.pdbx_strand_id
1 'polypeptide(L)' 'KATENEHFLWFARLLESHFEGIVNHAKYHISTGKLEGINCMIKTERRKGYGYPDDEYFFLRLMDASRRKQIY' A
#
# COMPACT_ATOMS: atom_id res chain seq x y z
N LYS A 1 27.06 -8.75 -23.88
CA LYS A 1 27.13 -7.49 -23.09
C LYS A 1 25.89 -7.45 -22.23
N ALA A 2 26.03 -7.17 -20.93
CA ALA A 2 24.90 -6.99 -20.03
C ALA A 2 23.94 -5.99 -20.66
N THR A 3 22.65 -6.29 -20.62
CA THR A 3 21.58 -5.57 -21.31
C THR A 3 21.68 -4.07 -21.01
N GLU A 4 22.18 -3.28 -21.97
CA GLU A 4 22.19 -1.80 -21.99
C GLU A 4 20.76 -1.23 -22.09
N ASN A 5 19.78 -1.97 -21.60
CA ASN A 5 18.38 -1.60 -21.57
C ASN A 5 18.17 -0.65 -20.39
N GLU A 6 17.68 0.55 -20.71
CA GLU A 6 17.47 1.64 -19.75
C GLU A 6 16.58 1.23 -18.57
N HIS A 7 15.61 0.33 -18.78
CA HIS A 7 14.74 -0.15 -17.72
C HIS A 7 15.48 -0.99 -16.67
N PHE A 8 16.44 -1.82 -17.09
CA PHE A 8 17.22 -2.62 -16.13
C PHE A 8 18.22 -1.76 -15.37
N LEU A 9 18.80 -0.74 -16.01
CA LEU A 9 19.66 0.23 -15.33
C LEU A 9 18.87 1.07 -14.32
N TRP A 10 17.65 1.49 -14.65
CA TRP A 10 16.74 2.17 -13.72
C TRP A 10 16.36 1.26 -12.55
N PHE A 11 16.01 0.01 -12.83
CA PHE A 11 15.64 -0.94 -11.79
C PHE A 11 16.80 -1.25 -10.83
N ALA A 12 18.02 -1.38 -11.35
CA ALA A 12 19.22 -1.55 -10.53
C ALA A 12 19.42 -0.36 -9.58
N ARG A 13 19.31 0.88 -10.09
CA ARG A 13 19.38 2.10 -9.25
C ARG A 13 18.26 2.14 -8.20
N LEU A 14 17.06 1.67 -8.54
CA LEU A 14 15.95 1.58 -7.61
C LEU A 14 16.26 0.59 -6.47
N LEU A 15 16.80 -0.59 -6.79
CA LEU A 15 17.20 -1.57 -5.79
C LEU A 15 18.33 -1.04 -4.89
N GLU A 16 19.34 -0.40 -5.47
CA GLU A 16 20.45 0.20 -4.70
C GLU A 16 19.95 1.26 -3.72
N SER A 17 19.07 2.17 -4.16
CA SER A 17 18.51 3.22 -3.31
C SER A 17 17.61 2.70 -2.18
N HIS A 18 17.03 1.51 -2.32
CA HIS A 18 16.13 0.90 -1.33
C HIS A 18 16.75 -0.31 -0.60
N PHE A 19 18.05 -0.55 -0.80
CA PHE A 19 18.72 -1.77 -0.34
C PHE A 19 18.57 -2.01 1.17
N GLU A 20 18.74 -0.96 1.98
CA GLU A 20 18.58 -1.04 3.43
C GLU A 20 17.16 -1.47 3.85
N GLY A 21 16.13 -0.95 3.17
CA GLY A 21 14.74 -1.33 3.39
C GLY A 21 14.47 -2.81 3.04
N ILE A 22 15.07 -3.29 1.95
CA ILE A 22 14.96 -4.69 1.51
C ILE A 22 15.61 -5.63 2.54
N VAL A 23 16.83 -5.30 2.99
CA VAL A 23 17.54 -6.07 4.03
C VAL A 23 16.75 -6.08 5.34
N ASN A 24 16.22 -4.94 5.76
CA ASN A 24 15.40 -4.85 6.96
C ASN A 24 14.11 -5.66 6.84
N HIS A 25 13.45 -5.66 5.68
CA HIS A 25 12.26 -6.48 5.45
C HIS A 25 12.58 -8.00 5.43
N ALA A 26 13.74 -8.38 4.91
CA ALA A 26 14.19 -9.77 4.96
C ALA A 26 14.56 -10.20 6.40
N LYS A 27 15.16 -9.31 7.18
CA LYS A 27 15.57 -9.55 8.57
C LYS A 27 14.39 -9.58 9.54
N TYR A 28 13.40 -8.72 9.33
CA TYR A 28 12.21 -8.61 10.17
C TYR A 28 10.99 -9.06 9.36
N HIS A 29 10.38 -10.17 9.74
CA HIS A 29 9.16 -10.70 9.10
C HIS A 29 7.92 -9.85 9.43
N ILE A 30 7.88 -8.61 8.93
CA ILE A 30 6.73 -7.73 9.01
C ILE A 30 5.93 -7.91 7.72
N SER A 31 4.80 -8.60 7.81
CA SER A 31 3.89 -8.76 6.67
C SER A 31 3.26 -7.42 6.26
N THR A 32 3.27 -7.11 4.97
CA THR A 32 2.56 -5.97 4.37
C THR A 32 1.04 -6.21 4.25
N GLY A 33 0.56 -7.44 4.49
CA GLY A 33 -0.82 -7.82 4.22
C GLY A 33 -1.86 -6.98 4.97
N LYS A 34 -1.58 -6.56 6.21
CA LYS A 34 -2.47 -5.62 6.94
C LYS A 34 -2.53 -4.25 6.28
N LEU A 35 -1.39 -3.73 5.83
CA LEU A 35 -1.28 -2.43 5.18
C LEU A 35 -1.95 -2.45 3.80
N GLU A 36 -1.79 -3.55 3.06
CA GLU A 36 -2.51 -3.80 1.81
C GLU A 36 -4.02 -3.90 2.01
N GLY A 37 -4.46 -4.58 3.08
CA GLY A 37 -5.87 -4.65 3.46
C GLY A 37 -6.48 -3.27 3.74
N ILE A 38 -5.76 -2.42 4.46
CA ILE A 38 -6.15 -1.02 4.70
C ILE A 38 -6.23 -0.25 3.37
N ASN A 39 -5.24 -0.38 2.50
CA ASN A 39 -5.26 0.27 1.18
C ASN A 39 -6.44 -0.18 0.32
N CYS A 40 -6.80 -1.47 0.37
CA CYS A 40 -7.98 -1.99 -0.33
C CYS A 40 -9.28 -1.43 0.24
N MET A 41 -9.39 -1.34 1.57
CA MET A 41 -10.53 -0.75 2.26
C MET A 41 -10.72 0.72 1.90
N ILE A 42 -9.64 1.50 1.89
CA ILE A 42 -9.65 2.92 1.48
C ILE A 42 -10.12 3.06 0.04
N LYS A 43 -9.55 2.29 -0.89
CA LYS A 43 -9.96 2.29 -2.30
C LYS A 43 -11.43 1.89 -2.46
N THR A 44 -11.91 0.95 -1.65
CA THR A 44 -13.30 0.49 -1.68
C THR A 44 -14.25 1.55 -1.16
N GLU A 45 -13.95 2.20 -0.04
CA GLU A 45 -14.79 3.26 0.51
C GLU A 45 -14.85 4.43 -0.48
N ARG A 46 -13.71 4.85 -1.07
CA ARG A 46 -13.69 5.87 -2.14
C ARG A 46 -14.59 5.56 -3.34
N ARG A 47 -14.80 4.30 -3.69
CA ARG A 47 -15.71 3.90 -4.79
C ARG A 47 -17.18 3.90 -4.40
N LYS A 48 -17.50 3.79 -3.11
CA LYS A 48 -18.89 3.77 -2.61
C LYS A 48 -19.50 5.17 -2.53
N GLY A 49 -18.70 6.19 -2.23
CA GLY A 49 -19.17 7.56 -2.09
C GLY A 49 -18.98 8.39 -3.36
N TYR A 50 -20.06 8.92 -3.92
CA TYR A 50 -20.01 9.99 -4.92
C TYR A 50 -19.95 11.36 -4.21
N GLY A 51 -18.76 11.72 -3.72
CA GLY A 51 -18.51 12.99 -3.02
C GLY A 51 -18.74 12.90 -1.51
N TYR A 52 -17.66 12.74 -0.75
CA TYR A 52 -17.70 12.93 0.69
C TYR A 52 -17.72 14.43 1.00
N PRO A 53 -18.46 14.88 2.03
CA PRO A 53 -18.53 16.30 2.41
C PRO A 53 -17.16 16.92 2.69
N ASP A 54 -16.29 16.16 3.36
CA ASP A 54 -14.93 16.53 3.73
C ASP A 54 -14.09 15.28 4.06
N ASP A 55 -12.82 15.49 4.34
CA ASP A 55 -11.88 14.42 4.68
C ASP A 55 -12.15 13.83 6.07
N GLU A 56 -12.64 14.62 7.03
CA GLU A 56 -12.96 14.14 8.39
C GLU A 56 -14.08 13.09 8.36
N TYR A 57 -15.13 13.37 7.58
CA TYR A 57 -16.21 12.46 7.34
C TYR A 57 -15.73 11.22 6.57
N PHE A 58 -14.82 11.37 5.61
CA PHE A 58 -14.20 10.23 4.95
C PHE A 58 -13.41 9.35 5.93
N PHE A 59 -12.62 9.93 6.84
CA PHE A 59 -11.93 9.17 7.89
C PHE A 59 -12.91 8.48 8.86
N LEU A 60 -14.00 9.14 9.22
CA LEU A 60 -15.06 8.54 10.04
C LEU A 60 -15.66 7.31 9.36
N ARG A 61 -15.91 7.39 8.05
CA ARG A 61 -16.38 6.27 7.23
C ARG A 61 -15.38 5.13 7.16
N LEU A 62 -14.08 5.43 7.02
CA LEU A 62 -13.02 4.43 7.06
C LEU A 62 -12.91 3.73 8.42
N MET A 63 -12.98 4.49 9.51
CA MET A 63 -12.98 3.94 10.86
C MET A 63 -14.21 3.06 11.10
N ASP A 64 -15.36 3.44 10.57
CA ASP A 64 -16.55 2.59 10.63
C ASP A 64 -16.37 1.30 9.82
N ALA A 65 -15.82 1.40 8.60
CA ALA A 65 -15.53 0.24 7.77
C ALA A 65 -14.53 -0.72 8.41
N SER A 66 -13.51 -0.22 9.12
CA SER A 66 -12.48 -1.06 9.76
C SER A 66 -13.01 -1.87 10.95
N ARG A 67 -14.11 -1.43 11.57
CA ARG A 67 -14.77 -2.12 12.68
C ARG A 67 -15.78 -3.18 12.24
N ARG A 68 -16.20 -3.17 10.97
CA ARG A 68 -17.13 -4.17 10.46
C ARG A 68 -16.42 -5.52 10.41
N LYS A 69 -16.88 -6.48 11.22
CA LYS A 69 -16.49 -7.88 11.06
C LYS A 69 -16.88 -8.32 9.64
N GLN A 70 -15.92 -8.86 8.89
CA GLN A 70 -16.24 -9.67 7.71
C GLN A 70 -17.03 -10.88 8.24
N ILE A 71 -18.35 -10.82 8.09
CA ILE A 71 -19.20 -11.99 8.30
C ILE A 71 -19.03 -12.80 7.02
N TYR A 72 -18.34 -13.94 7.16
CA TYR A 72 -18.29 -14.97 6.12
C TYR A 72 -19.58 -15.78 6.15
#